data_AF-A0A7S2JBC8-F1
#
_entry.id   AF-A0A7S2JBC8-F1
#
_cell.length_a   1.000
_cell.length_b   1.000
_cell.length_c   1.000
_cell.angle_alpha   90.00
_cell.angle_beta   90.00
_cell.angle_gamma   90.00
#
_symmetry.space_group_name_H-M   'P 1'
#
loop_
_entity.id
_entity.type
_entity.pdbx_description
1 polymer ?
#
loop_
_entity_poly.entity_id
_entity_poly.type
_entity_poly.pdbx_seq_one_letter_code
_entity_poly.pdbx_strand_id
1 'polypeptide(L)'
;RMVARLIEDPAEAAVWCPLLASLTPGQFGKYVSEVNLEFEQPDVALLLARQLPRLTTAHVICALRGCQANKAQLIRKLAPLITDLAIGRPAIEAELQQWDLIL
;
A
#
# COMPACT_ATOMS: atom_id res chain seq x y z
N ARG A 1 4.75 13.82 -6.47
CA ARG A 1 5.48 14.97 -5.85
C ARG A 1 4.61 15.81 -4.89
N MET A 2 3.28 15.93 -5.10
CA MET A 2 2.40 16.65 -4.17
C MET A 2 2.11 15.89 -2.86
N VAL A 3 1.79 14.59 -2.93
CA VAL A 3 1.48 13.76 -1.75
C VAL A 3 2.69 13.58 -0.81
N ALA A 4 3.88 13.34 -1.38
CA ALA A 4 5.12 13.28 -0.60
C ALA A 4 5.33 14.58 0.20
N ARG A 5 5.04 15.74 -0.40
CA ARG A 5 5.12 17.04 0.27
C ARG A 5 4.19 17.18 1.47
N LEU A 6 2.95 16.67 1.38
CA LEU A 6 1.99 16.71 2.49
C LEU A 6 2.45 15.88 3.71
N ILE A 7 3.32 14.90 3.48
CA ILE A 7 3.82 13.97 4.49
C ILE A 7 5.22 14.36 4.98
N GLU A 8 6.04 14.96 4.11
CA GLU A 8 7.43 15.33 4.38
C GLU A 8 7.56 16.76 4.93
N ASP A 9 6.60 17.65 4.69
CA ASP A 9 6.55 18.97 5.32
C ASP A 9 6.11 18.83 6.79
N PRO A 10 6.94 19.22 7.77
CA PRO A 10 6.63 19.07 9.19
C PRO A 10 5.32 19.73 9.63
N ALA A 11 4.93 20.84 9.00
CA ALA A 11 3.69 21.56 9.34
C ALA A 11 2.45 20.79 8.90
N GLU A 12 2.48 20.21 7.71
CA GLU A 12 1.40 19.38 7.16
C GLU A 12 1.39 17.99 7.80
N ALA A 13 2.57 17.39 8.02
CA ALA A 13 2.74 16.07 8.61
C ALA A 13 2.07 15.96 10.00
N ALA A 14 2.15 17.02 10.82
CA ALA A 14 1.50 17.04 12.13
C ALA A 14 -0.03 16.84 12.06
N VAL A 15 -0.65 17.29 10.96
CA VAL A 15 -2.10 17.16 10.72
C VAL A 15 -2.43 15.80 10.10
N TRP A 16 -1.64 15.38 9.11
CA TRP A 16 -1.96 14.18 8.31
C TRP A 16 -1.48 12.88 8.93
N CYS A 17 -0.33 12.86 9.61
CA CYS A 17 0.26 11.64 10.14
C CYS A 17 -0.65 10.90 11.14
N PRO A 18 -1.35 11.55 12.09
CA PRO A 18 -2.25 10.84 12.98
C PRO A 18 -3.40 10.13 12.24
N LEU A 19 -3.95 10.78 11.21
CA LEU A 19 -5.00 10.20 10.37
C LEU A 19 -4.46 8.99 9.59
N LEU A 20 -3.30 9.17 8.93
CA LEU A 20 -2.68 8.13 8.10
C LEU A 20 -2.14 6.95 8.91
N ALA A 21 -1.71 7.18 10.15
CA ALA A 21 -1.25 6.12 11.05
C ALA A 21 -2.40 5.22 11.55
N SER A 22 -3.65 5.68 11.44
CA SER A 22 -4.85 4.98 11.91
C SER A 22 -5.60 4.23 10.80
N LEU A 23 -5.07 4.19 9.57
CA LEU A 23 -5.78 3.57 8.46
C LEU A 23 -5.97 2.07 8.71
N THR A 24 -7.22 1.64 8.58
CA THR A 24 -7.55 0.22 8.54
C THR A 24 -7.13 -0.40 7.20
N PRO A 25 -7.02 -1.74 7.11
CA PRO A 25 -6.77 -2.43 5.85
C PRO A 25 -7.70 -2.00 4.71
N GLY A 26 -9.00 -1.87 5.00
CA GLY A 26 -9.99 -1.46 4.01
C GLY A 26 -9.81 -0.02 3.53
N GLN A 27 -9.51 0.92 4.43
CA GLN A 27 -9.24 2.31 4.06
C GLN A 27 -7.95 2.43 3.25
N PHE A 28 -6.90 1.72 3.66
CA PHE A 28 -5.64 1.68 2.93
C PHE A 28 -5.86 1.20 1.49
N GLY A 29 -6.54 0.05 1.31
CA GLY A 29 -6.83 -0.48 -0.02
C GLY A 29 -7.70 0.45 -0.86
N LYS A 30 -8.71 1.07 -0.25
CA LYS A 30 -9.56 2.07 -0.91
C LYS A 30 -8.75 3.24 -1.44
N TYR A 31 -7.92 3.87 -0.61
CA TYR A 31 -7.13 5.03 -1.03
C TYR A 31 -6.10 4.70 -2.09
N VAL A 32 -5.49 3.50 -2.04
CA VAL A 32 -4.63 3.03 -3.12
C VAL A 32 -5.42 2.88 -4.42
N SER A 33 -6.64 2.32 -4.37
CA SER A 33 -7.46 2.10 -5.57
C SER A 33 -8.04 3.39 -6.19
N GLU A 34 -8.21 4.45 -5.40
CA GLU A 34 -8.71 5.75 -5.87
C GLU A 34 -7.65 6.57 -6.61
N VAL A 35 -6.39 6.11 -6.64
CA VAL A 35 -5.33 6.75 -7.44
C VAL A 35 -5.63 6.53 -8.93
N ASN A 36 -5.99 7.63 -9.59
CA ASN A 36 -6.45 7.67 -10.98
C ASN A 36 -5.41 7.13 -11.99
N LEU A 37 -4.12 7.24 -11.66
CA LEU A 37 -3.04 6.66 -12.47
C LEU A 37 -2.63 5.32 -11.87
N GLU A 38 -3.10 4.23 -12.47
CA GLU A 38 -2.85 2.86 -11.96
C GLU A 38 -1.35 2.54 -11.80
N PHE A 39 -0.49 3.11 -12.65
CA PHE A 39 0.97 2.97 -12.55
C PHE A 39 1.58 3.67 -11.34
N GLU A 40 0.89 4.65 -10.75
CA GLU A 40 1.34 5.35 -9.54
C GLU A 40 0.84 4.68 -8.25
N GLN A 41 -0.12 3.74 -8.34
CA GLN A 41 -0.66 3.03 -7.17
C GLN A 41 0.43 2.40 -6.29
N PRO A 42 1.47 1.73 -6.82
CA PRO A 42 2.55 1.17 -5.99
C PRO A 42 3.33 2.24 -5.20
N ASP A 43 3.53 3.42 -5.77
CA ASP A 43 4.26 4.52 -5.11
C ASP A 43 3.40 5.20 -4.05
N VAL A 44 2.12 5.42 -4.33
CA VAL A 44 1.18 5.96 -3.33
C VAL A 44 0.99 4.98 -2.19
N ALA A 45 0.85 3.67 -2.47
CA ALA A 45 0.77 2.64 -1.45
C ALA A 45 2.01 2.64 -0.55
N LEU A 46 3.21 2.80 -1.13
CA LEU A 46 4.46 2.89 -0.36
C LEU A 46 4.49 4.13 0.54
N LEU A 47 4.03 5.28 0.04
CA LEU A 47 3.96 6.52 0.83
C LEU A 47 3.03 6.36 2.03
N LEU A 48 1.83 5.80 1.81
CA LEU A 48 0.86 5.54 2.87
C LEU A 48 1.39 4.50 3.87
N ALA A 49 2.01 3.43 3.38
CA ALA A 49 2.52 2.35 4.23
C ALA A 49 3.60 2.83 5.21
N ARG A 50 4.42 3.81 4.82
CA ARG A 50 5.44 4.41 5.69
C ARG A 50 4.85 5.22 6.84
N GLN A 51 3.59 5.64 6.75
CA GLN A 51 2.91 6.35 7.83
C GLN A 51 2.25 5.38 8.83
N LEU A 52 2.11 4.11 8.46
CA LEU A 52 1.53 3.12 9.35
C LEU A 52 2.56 2.66 10.39
N PRO A 53 2.19 2.60 11.68
CA PRO A 53 3.07 1.98 12.69
C PRO A 53 3.24 0.49 12.42
N ARG A 54 2.27 -0.14 11.75
CA ARG A 54 2.30 -1.56 11.40
C ARG A 54 1.54 -1.82 10.10
N LEU A 55 2.28 -2.06 9.01
CA LEU A 55 1.70 -2.64 7.80
C LEU A 55 1.53 -4.15 7.99
N THR A 56 0.37 -4.67 7.62
CA THR A 56 0.07 -6.11 7.67
C THR A 56 -0.35 -6.63 6.31
N THR A 57 -0.32 -7.95 6.16
CA THR A 57 -0.75 -8.68 4.97
C THR A 57 -2.19 -8.31 4.59
N ALA A 58 -3.06 -8.08 5.58
CA ALA A 58 -4.44 -7.63 5.35
C ALA A 58 -4.52 -6.30 4.58
N HIS A 59 -3.65 -5.33 4.91
CA HIS A 59 -3.59 -4.05 4.19
C HIS A 59 -3.20 -4.27 2.72
N VAL A 60 -2.21 -5.13 2.50
CA VAL A 60 -1.71 -5.44 1.15
C VAL A 60 -2.76 -6.17 0.32
N ILE A 61 -3.48 -7.14 0.91
CA ILE A 61 -4.59 -7.84 0.23
C ILE A 61 -5.68 -6.84 -0.18
N CYS A 62 -6.09 -5.95 0.71
CA CYS A 62 -7.07 -4.91 0.37
C CYS A 62 -6.60 -4.00 -0.77
N ALA A 63 -5.32 -3.62 -0.79
CA ALA A 63 -4.75 -2.85 -1.89
C ALA A 63 -4.69 -3.64 -3.20
N LEU A 64 -4.28 -4.92 -3.16
CA LEU A 64 -4.21 -5.79 -4.34
C LEU A 64 -5.57 -5.98 -5.02
N ARG A 65 -6.64 -6.09 -4.23
CA ARG A 65 -8.01 -6.23 -4.77
C ARG A 65 -8.49 -5.00 -5.54
N GLY A 66 -7.98 -3.82 -5.19
CA GLY A 66 -8.29 -2.56 -5.88
C GLY A 66 -7.29 -2.20 -6.99
N CYS A 67 -6.22 -2.97 -7.13
CA CYS A 67 -5.12 -2.71 -8.04
C CYS A 67 -5.28 -3.58 -9.30
N GLN A 68 -5.63 -2.96 -10.44
CA GLN A 68 -5.82 -3.70 -11.70
C GLN A 68 -4.50 -3.95 -12.44
N ALA A 69 -3.49 -3.09 -12.24
CA ALA A 69 -2.20 -3.16 -12.90
C ALA A 69 -1.04 -3.09 -11.89
N ASN A 70 0.13 -3.64 -12.23
CA ASN A 70 1.36 -3.53 -11.43
C ASN A 70 1.30 -4.13 -10.01
N LYS A 71 0.44 -5.12 -9.77
CA LYS A 71 0.37 -5.86 -8.49
C LYS A 71 1.73 -6.38 -8.03
N ALA A 72 2.55 -6.90 -8.95
CA ALA A 72 3.91 -7.35 -8.69
C ALA A 72 4.81 -6.24 -8.13
N GLN A 73 4.72 -5.04 -8.71
CA GLN A 73 5.48 -3.87 -8.25
C GLN A 73 4.98 -3.36 -6.89
N LEU A 74 3.66 -3.39 -6.66
CA LEU A 74 3.05 -3.06 -5.38
C LEU A 74 3.58 -3.98 -4.27
N ILE A 75 3.58 -5.30 -4.50
CA ILE A 75 4.13 -6.26 -3.53
C ILE A 75 5.63 -6.03 -3.33
N ARG A 76 6.40 -5.86 -4.42
CA ARG A 76 7.85 -5.64 -4.33
C ARG A 76 8.20 -4.44 -3.45
N LYS A 77 7.43 -3.36 -3.53
CA LYS A 77 7.63 -2.15 -2.71
C LYS A 77 7.15 -2.33 -1.27
N LEU A 78 6.06 -3.04 -1.04
CA LEU A 78 5.45 -3.17 0.28
C LEU A 78 6.01 -4.32 1.11
N ALA A 79 6.47 -5.41 0.48
CA ALA A 79 6.94 -6.62 1.17
C ALA A 79 7.96 -6.37 2.28
N PRO A 80 8.96 -5.47 2.12
CA PRO A 80 9.91 -5.15 3.20
C PRO A 80 9.27 -4.52 4.45
N LEU A 81 8.05 -3.98 4.34
CA LEU A 81 7.34 -3.28 5.42
C LEU A 81 6.28 -4.16 6.10
N ILE A 82 5.96 -5.33 5.55
CA ILE A 82 4.89 -6.20 6.06
C ILE A 82 5.36 -6.95 7.30
N THR A 83 4.70 -6.70 8.42
CA THR A 83 5.11 -7.24 9.73
C THR A 83 4.75 -8.71 9.97
N ASP A 84 3.75 -9.23 9.27
CA ASP A 84 3.25 -10.61 9.40
C ASP A 84 3.45 -11.43 8.11
N LEU A 85 4.41 -11.03 7.26
CA LEU A 85 4.62 -11.60 5.94
C LEU A 85 4.84 -13.12 5.97
N ALA A 86 5.59 -13.63 6.95
CA ALA A 86 5.87 -15.06 7.06
C ALA A 86 4.59 -15.91 7.17
N ILE A 87 3.55 -15.37 7.79
CA ILE A 87 2.26 -16.04 7.98
C ILE A 87 1.32 -15.73 6.82
N GLY A 88 1.28 -14.47 6.37
CA GLY A 88 0.32 -13.98 5.39
C GLY A 88 0.72 -14.20 3.92
N ARG A 89 1.94 -14.64 3.65
CA ARG A 89 2.45 -14.86 2.28
C ARG A 89 1.52 -15.70 1.39
N PRO A 90 0.98 -16.86 1.81
CA PRO A 90 0.08 -17.65 0.96
C PRO A 90 -1.19 -16.90 0.56
N ALA A 91 -1.70 -16.02 1.43
CA ALA A 91 -2.88 -15.22 1.15
C ALA A 91 -2.57 -14.09 0.14
N ILE A 92 -1.36 -13.53 0.16
CA ILE A 92 -0.91 -12.59 -0.87
C ILE A 92 -0.75 -13.31 -2.22
N GLU A 93 -0.13 -14.50 -2.22
CA GLU A 93 0.06 -15.29 -3.43
C GLU A 93 -1.28 -15.71 -4.07
N ALA A 94 -2.32 -15.98 -3.26
CA ALA A 94 -3.66 -16.29 -3.76
C ALA A 94 -4.37 -15.11 -4.47
N GLU A 95 -3.95 -13.87 -4.23
CA GLU A 95 -4.50 -12.66 -4.87
C GLU A 95 -3.79 -12.31 -6.20
N LEU A 96 -2.72 -13.04 -6.53
CA LEU A 96 -1.97 -12.91 -7.77
C LEU A 96 -2.44 -13.92 -8.80
N GLN A 97 -2.69 -13.45 -10.02
CA GLN A 97 -2.94 -14.32 -11.17
C GLN A 97 -1.61 -14.79 -11.77
N GLN A 98 -1.64 -15.85 -12.59
CA GLN A 98 -0.42 -16.36 -13.25
C GLN A 98 0.35 -15.29 -14.02
N TRP A 99 -0.35 -14.32 -14.62
CA TRP A 99 0.26 -13.21 -15.35
C TRP A 99 0.97 -12.19 -14.44
N ASP A 100 0.57 -12.07 -13.17
CA ASP A 100 1.22 -11.19 -12.20
C ASP A 100 2.58 -11.73 -11.73
N LEU A 101 2.86 -13.02 -11.95
CA LEU A 101 4.11 -13.67 -11.53
C LEU A 101 5.23 -13.57 -12.57
N ILE A 102 4.91 -13.11 -13.78
CA ILE A 102 5.81 -13.13 -14.94
C ILE A 102 6.46 -11.75 -15.20
N LEU A 103 5.90 -10.67 -14.62
CA LEU A 103 6.34 -9.27 -14.76
C LEU A 103 7.10 -8.76 -13.52
#